data_AF-A0A7S3I3Q9-F1
#
_entry.id   AF-A0A7S3I3Q9-F1
#
_cell.length_a   1.000
_cell.length_b   1.000
_cell.length_c   1.000
_cell.angle_alpha   90.00
_cell.angle_beta   90.00
_cell.angle_gamma   90.00
#
_symmetry.space_group_name_H-M   'P 1'
#
loop_
_entity.id
_entity.type
_entity.pdbx_description
1 polymer ?
#
loop_
_entity_poly.entity_id
_entity_poly.type
_entity_poly.pdbx_seq_one_letter_code
_entity_poly.pdbx_strand_id
1 'polypeptide(L)'
;FKHPRRPRFNEPIARISASQNNSAAFNEHSKMFFWGSANYDKMGIERKVTTVDVPLHAEWKVEKTGFYTETNQAAMRLQLQFIEPSAHKMIPKGTEILSQIKEIVWGDSHCVMLDMKGRLFSMGTTMKGRLGLAD
;
A
#
# COMPACT_ATOMS: atom_id res chain seq x y z
N PHE A 1 28.04 -9.47 5.96
CA PHE A 1 27.02 -10.13 5.11
C PHE A 1 26.15 -11.03 5.98
N LYS A 2 24.83 -10.94 5.85
CA LYS A 2 23.90 -11.92 6.47
C LYS A 2 23.59 -13.00 5.43
N HIS A 3 23.46 -14.26 5.86
CA HIS A 3 23.05 -15.36 4.99
C HIS A 3 21.63 -15.15 4.45
N PRO A 4 21.31 -15.68 3.25
CA PRO A 4 19.92 -15.71 2.75
C PRO A 4 19.00 -16.35 3.78
N ARG A 5 17.88 -15.68 4.08
CA ARG A 5 16.81 -16.22 4.92
C ARG A 5 15.54 -16.31 4.09
N ARG A 6 14.81 -17.41 4.22
CA ARG A 6 13.50 -17.60 3.62
C ARG A 6 12.44 -16.94 4.53
N PRO A 7 11.75 -15.86 4.09
CA PRO A 7 10.58 -15.37 4.80
C PRO A 7 9.51 -16.48 4.81
N ARG A 8 8.84 -16.64 5.94
CA ARG A 8 7.79 -17.66 6.09
C ARG A 8 6.47 -17.05 5.62
N PHE A 9 5.89 -17.65 4.58
CA PHE A 9 4.53 -17.39 4.14
C PHE A 9 3.70 -18.65 4.40
N ASN A 10 2.44 -18.46 4.76
CA ASN A 10 1.48 -19.56 4.94
C ASN A 10 0.83 -19.98 3.62
N GLU A 11 1.25 -19.37 2.51
CA GLU A 11 0.69 -19.60 1.17
C GLU A 11 1.78 -19.39 0.09
N PRO A 12 1.63 -20.00 -1.10
CA PRO A 12 2.55 -19.81 -2.22
C PRO A 12 2.62 -18.34 -2.66
N ILE A 13 3.83 -17.89 -3.00
CA ILE A 13 4.07 -16.56 -3.55
C ILE A 13 4.27 -16.66 -5.05
N ALA A 14 3.46 -15.92 -5.79
CA ALA A 14 3.49 -15.87 -7.24
C ALA A 14 4.37 -14.74 -7.76
N ARG A 15 4.41 -13.60 -7.05
CA ARG A 15 5.10 -12.38 -7.52
C ARG A 15 5.67 -11.59 -6.35
N ILE A 16 6.66 -10.74 -6.64
CA ILE A 16 7.35 -9.89 -5.66
C ILE A 16 7.50 -8.47 -6.20
N SER A 17 7.66 -7.52 -5.30
CA SER A 17 8.10 -6.16 -5.60
C SER A 17 9.05 -5.72 -4.50
N ALA A 18 10.10 -4.96 -4.84
CA ALA A 18 11.05 -4.44 -3.85
C ALA A 18 11.49 -3.02 -4.22
N SER A 19 11.80 -2.24 -3.20
CA SER A 19 12.45 -0.93 -3.30
C SER A 19 13.58 -0.83 -2.27
N GLN A 20 14.21 0.34 -2.16
CA GLN A 20 15.33 0.55 -1.23
C GLN A 20 14.98 0.19 0.22
N ASN A 21 13.75 0.49 0.66
CA ASN A 21 13.34 0.34 2.06
C ASN A 21 12.17 -0.62 2.26
N ASN A 22 11.49 -1.03 1.19
CA ASN A 22 10.21 -1.74 1.26
C ASN A 22 10.24 -2.99 0.39
N SER A 23 9.40 -3.95 0.72
CA SER A 23 9.21 -5.16 -0.08
C SER A 23 7.78 -5.63 0.05
N ALA A 24 7.27 -6.22 -1.03
CA ALA A 24 6.01 -6.94 -1.03
C ALA A 24 6.11 -8.25 -1.78
N ALA A 25 5.23 -9.16 -1.39
CA ALA A 25 4.99 -10.43 -2.05
C ALA A 25 3.49 -10.59 -2.30
N PHE A 26 3.14 -11.28 -3.37
CA PHE A 26 1.76 -11.50 -3.77
C PHE A 26 1.54 -13.00 -3.95
N ASN A 27 0.45 -13.53 -3.39
CA ASN A 27 0.02 -14.89 -3.68
C ASN A 27 -0.69 -14.97 -5.06
N GLU A 28 -1.14 -16.17 -5.44
CA GLU A 28 -1.88 -16.41 -6.69
C GLU A 28 -3.22 -15.67 -6.76
N HIS A 29 -3.81 -15.34 -5.61
CA HIS A 29 -5.05 -14.56 -5.49
C HIS A 29 -4.84 -13.04 -5.40
N SER A 30 -3.61 -12.56 -5.65
CA SER A 30 -3.22 -11.15 -5.55
C SER A 30 -3.40 -10.52 -4.15
N LYS A 31 -3.37 -11.36 -3.12
CA LYS A 31 -3.24 -10.93 -1.73
C LYS A 31 -1.82 -10.44 -1.49
N MET A 32 -1.70 -9.24 -0.91
CA MET A 32 -0.41 -8.59 -0.72
C MET A 32 0.13 -8.82 0.68
N PHE A 33 1.41 -9.19 0.76
CA PHE A 33 2.20 -9.17 1.96
C PHE A 33 3.23 -8.06 1.87
N PHE A 34 3.44 -7.32 2.94
CA PHE A 34 4.38 -6.19 2.98
C PHE A 34 5.32 -6.28 4.19
N TRP A 35 6.57 -5.87 4.00
CA TRP A 35 7.55 -5.63 5.06
C TRP A 35 8.51 -4.51 4.65
N GLY A 36 9.28 -3.99 5.61
CA GLY A 36 10.18 -2.85 5.42
C GLY A 36 9.69 -1.57 6.11
N SER A 37 10.05 -0.41 5.57
CA SER A 37 9.72 0.88 6.19
C SER A 37 8.21 1.15 6.11
N ALA A 38 7.59 1.25 7.28
CA ALA A 38 6.24 1.79 7.47
C ALA A 38 6.27 3.30 7.80
N ASN A 39 7.48 3.86 7.96
CA ASN A 39 7.76 5.27 8.18
C ASN A 39 7.63 6.07 6.89
N TYR A 40 6.39 6.35 6.52
CA TYR A 40 6.11 7.52 5.73
C TYR A 40 4.81 8.11 6.29
N ASP A 41 4.84 9.40 6.63
CA ASP A 41 3.65 10.23 6.92
C ASP A 41 2.61 10.22 5.77
N LYS A 42 2.84 9.41 4.72
CA LYS A 42 2.09 9.25 3.47
C LYS A 42 1.47 7.86 3.27
N MET A 43 1.74 6.86 4.12
CA MET A 43 1.10 5.53 4.01
C MET A 43 -0.15 5.38 4.89
N GLY A 44 -0.50 6.40 5.65
CA GLY A 44 -1.72 6.45 6.46
C GLY A 44 -1.79 5.40 7.57
N ILE A 45 -0.72 4.70 7.92
CA ILE A 45 -0.78 3.62 8.91
C ILE A 45 -1.18 4.21 10.27
N GLU A 46 -2.31 3.77 10.84
CA GLU A 46 -2.87 4.29 12.11
C GLU A 46 -1.99 3.99 13.34
N ARG A 47 -1.02 3.09 13.21
CA ARG A 47 -0.05 2.78 14.27
C ARG A 47 1.27 3.45 13.92
N LYS A 48 1.93 4.00 14.94
CA LYS A 48 3.30 4.53 14.89
C LYS A 48 4.33 3.40 14.71
N VAL A 49 4.11 2.54 13.71
CA VAL A 49 5.00 1.44 13.32
C VAL A 49 5.99 2.04 12.36
N THR A 50 7.24 2.12 12.79
CA THR A 50 8.32 2.70 12.00
C THR A 50 8.85 1.70 10.97
N THR A 51 8.85 0.42 11.32
CA THR A 51 9.34 -0.69 10.49
C THR A 51 8.51 -1.95 10.71
N VAL A 52 8.39 -2.76 9.66
CA VAL A 52 7.76 -4.08 9.70
C VAL A 52 8.81 -5.12 9.31
N ASP A 53 9.23 -5.95 10.26
CA ASP A 53 10.38 -6.84 10.10
C ASP A 53 10.01 -8.24 9.55
N VAL A 54 8.71 -8.52 9.42
CA VAL A 54 8.18 -9.79 8.91
C VAL A 54 7.07 -9.53 7.88
N PRO A 55 6.89 -10.39 6.86
CA PRO A 55 5.81 -10.20 5.90
C PRO A 55 4.44 -10.27 6.59
N LEU A 56 3.67 -9.19 6.49
CA LEU A 56 2.30 -9.11 7.03
C LEU A 56 1.30 -8.92 5.89
N HIS A 57 0.15 -9.57 5.99
CA HIS A 57 -0.96 -9.33 5.08
C HIS A 57 -1.39 -7.85 5.18
N ALA A 58 -1.45 -7.18 4.04
CA ALA A 58 -1.82 -5.78 3.98
C ALA A 58 -2.84 -5.50 2.88
N GLU A 59 -3.80 -4.63 3.20
CA GLU A 59 -4.85 -4.15 2.31
C GLU A 59 -4.81 -2.62 2.22
N TRP A 60 -5.45 -2.05 1.21
CA TRP A 60 -5.57 -0.59 1.10
C TRP A 60 -6.98 -0.14 1.41
N LYS A 61 -7.11 0.81 2.34
CA LYS A 61 -8.32 1.62 2.51
C LYS A 61 -8.30 2.77 1.53
N VAL A 62 -9.41 2.95 0.85
CA VAL A 62 -9.69 4.04 -0.07
C VAL A 62 -10.78 4.90 0.56
N GLU A 63 -10.44 6.11 0.97
CA GLU A 63 -11.40 7.10 1.46
C GLU A 63 -11.72 8.09 0.34
N LYS A 64 -13.00 8.22 0.01
CA LYS A 64 -13.47 9.03 -1.12
C LYS A 64 -14.07 10.37 -0.70
N THR A 65 -14.28 10.60 0.59
CA THR A 65 -15.01 11.74 1.12
C THR A 65 -14.11 12.64 1.95
N GLY A 66 -14.25 13.96 1.78
CA GLY A 66 -13.55 14.94 2.61
C GLY A 66 -12.11 15.22 2.20
N PHE A 67 -11.68 14.75 1.02
CA PHE A 67 -10.36 15.04 0.46
C PHE A 67 -10.51 15.80 -0.84
N TYR A 68 -9.77 16.89 -0.97
CA TYR A 68 -9.78 17.74 -2.15
C TYR A 68 -8.33 18.08 -2.55
N THR A 69 -8.10 18.27 -3.84
CA THR A 69 -6.84 18.80 -4.38
C THR A 69 -6.67 20.28 -4.03
N GLU A 70 -5.49 20.85 -4.29
CA GLU A 70 -5.26 22.30 -4.17
C GLU A 70 -6.18 23.11 -5.10
N THR A 71 -6.64 22.49 -6.19
CA THR A 71 -7.62 23.03 -7.15
C THR A 71 -9.09 22.77 -6.76
N ASN A 72 -9.34 22.28 -5.53
CA ASN A 72 -10.67 21.97 -4.99
C ASN A 72 -11.43 20.87 -5.75
N GLN A 73 -10.73 19.97 -6.45
CA GLN A 73 -11.32 18.79 -7.07
C GLN A 73 -11.35 17.64 -6.06
N ALA A 74 -12.37 16.77 -6.15
CA ALA A 74 -12.48 15.63 -5.26
C ALA A 74 -11.25 14.71 -5.40
N ALA A 75 -10.58 14.43 -4.28
CA ALA A 75 -9.42 13.56 -4.21
C ALA A 75 -9.75 12.28 -3.44
N MET A 76 -8.92 11.25 -3.62
CA MET A 76 -9.01 10.00 -2.89
C MET A 76 -7.80 9.87 -1.97
N ARG A 77 -8.03 9.44 -0.73
CA ARG A 77 -6.95 9.08 0.19
C ARG A 77 -6.79 7.56 0.22
N LEU A 78 -5.57 7.11 0.00
CA LEU A 78 -5.18 5.71 0.12
C LEU A 78 -4.38 5.51 1.41
N GLN A 79 -4.68 4.43 2.11
CA GLN A 79 -4.08 4.09 3.38
C GLN A 79 -3.77 2.60 3.44
N LEU A 80 -2.50 2.26 3.68
CA LEU A 80 -2.08 0.88 3.89
C LEU A 80 -2.52 0.42 5.28
N GLN A 81 -3.11 -0.77 5.35
CA GLN A 81 -3.55 -1.38 6.59
C GLN A 81 -2.97 -2.78 6.72
N PHE A 82 -2.30 -3.05 7.85
CA PHE A 82 -1.95 -4.42 8.23
C PHE A 82 -3.16 -5.07 8.86
N ILE A 83 -3.58 -6.20 8.31
CA ILE A 83 -4.73 -6.94 8.81
C ILE A 83 -4.27 -7.85 9.94
N GLU A 84 -4.61 -7.48 11.17
CA GLU A 84 -4.53 -8.41 12.29
C GLU A 84 -5.76 -9.34 12.26
N PRO A 85 -5.62 -10.66 12.48
CA PRO A 85 -6.75 -11.60 12.46
C PRO A 85 -7.92 -11.25 13.41
N SER A 86 -7.65 -10.44 14.44
CA SER A 86 -8.58 -10.04 15.50
C SER A 86 -9.12 -8.61 15.38
N ALA A 87 -8.63 -7.79 14.43
CA ALA A 87 -9.01 -6.39 14.33
C ALA A 87 -10.26 -6.20 13.45
N HIS A 88 -11.44 -6.48 14.00
CA HIS A 88 -12.69 -5.96 13.44
C HIS A 88 -12.79 -4.46 13.76
N LYS A 89 -12.10 -3.61 12.99
CA LYS A 89 -12.29 -2.16 13.03
C LYS A 89 -13.52 -1.80 12.21
N MET A 90 -14.37 -0.93 12.76
CA MET A 90 -15.42 -0.27 11.98
C MET A 90 -14.78 0.42 10.78
N ILE A 91 -15.20 0.02 9.58
CA ILE A 91 -14.82 0.67 8.33
C ILE A 91 -15.71 1.90 8.19
N PRO A 92 -15.16 3.13 8.09
CA PRO A 92 -15.96 4.33 7.91
C PRO A 92 -16.89 4.22 6.69
N LYS A 93 -18.06 4.84 6.77
CA LYS A 93 -19.01 4.88 5.66
C LYS A 93 -18.38 5.60 4.47
N GLY A 94 -18.34 4.95 3.31
CA GLY A 94 -17.70 5.48 2.10
C GLY A 94 -16.25 5.04 1.90
N THR A 95 -15.70 4.21 2.79
CA THR A 95 -14.40 3.57 2.60
C THR A 95 -14.54 2.30 1.76
N GLU A 96 -13.73 2.18 0.70
CA GLU A 96 -13.56 0.95 -0.08
C GLU A 96 -12.28 0.23 0.37
N ILE A 97 -12.31 -1.10 0.44
CA ILE A 97 -11.12 -1.93 0.69
C ILE A 97 -10.61 -2.50 -0.64
N LEU A 98 -9.34 -2.27 -0.95
CA LEU A 98 -8.61 -2.92 -2.04
C LEU A 98 -7.78 -4.06 -1.45
N SER A 99 -8.34 -5.27 -1.49
CA SER A 99 -7.69 -6.49 -1.01
C SER A 99 -6.94 -7.26 -2.10
N GLN A 100 -7.18 -6.94 -3.38
CA GLN A 100 -6.59 -7.62 -4.52
C GLN A 100 -5.79 -6.63 -5.38
N ILE A 101 -4.49 -6.57 -5.13
CA ILE A 101 -3.57 -5.68 -5.82
C ILE A 101 -2.81 -6.47 -6.88
N LYS A 102 -3.01 -6.07 -8.13
CA LYS A 102 -2.30 -6.66 -9.26
C LYS A 102 -0.85 -6.23 -9.23
N GLU A 103 -0.48 -5.00 -8.94
CA GLU A 103 0.94 -4.62 -8.91
C GLU A 103 1.16 -3.39 -8.05
N ILE A 104 2.36 -3.29 -7.47
CA ILE A 104 2.83 -2.06 -6.86
C ILE A 104 4.30 -1.82 -7.25
N VAL A 105 4.60 -0.59 -7.63
CA VAL A 105 5.95 -0.12 -7.89
C VAL A 105 6.19 1.10 -7.02
N TRP A 106 7.28 1.08 -6.26
CA TRP A 106 7.68 2.24 -5.45
C TRP A 106 8.87 2.94 -6.09
N GLY A 107 8.78 4.27 -6.18
CA GLY A 107 9.96 5.13 -6.26
C GLY A 107 10.34 5.65 -4.87
N ASP A 108 11.32 6.55 -4.82
CA ASP A 108 11.90 7.04 -3.55
C ASP A 108 10.89 7.67 -2.57
N SER A 109 9.85 8.29 -3.11
CA SER A 109 8.87 9.07 -2.33
C SER A 109 7.46 9.03 -2.92
N HIS A 110 7.20 8.09 -3.83
CA HIS A 110 5.88 7.82 -4.40
C HIS A 110 5.75 6.35 -4.75
N CYS A 111 4.52 5.87 -4.87
CA CYS A 111 4.26 4.58 -5.49
C CYS A 111 3.09 4.67 -6.45
N VAL A 112 3.09 3.71 -7.38
CA VAL A 112 2.01 3.48 -8.31
C VAL A 112 1.51 2.07 -8.10
N MET A 113 0.19 1.90 -8.06
CA MET A 113 -0.49 0.67 -7.76
C MET A 113 -1.55 0.39 -8.82
N LEU A 114 -1.60 -0.86 -9.28
CA LEU A 114 -2.61 -1.36 -10.20
C LEU A 114 -3.45 -2.40 -9.46
N ASP A 115 -4.77 -2.25 -9.45
CA ASP A 115 -5.65 -3.27 -8.90
C ASP A 115 -6.14 -4.27 -9.96
N MET A 116 -6.82 -5.33 -9.52
CA MET A 116 -7.37 -6.35 -10.41
C MET A 116 -8.52 -5.85 -11.31
N LYS A 117 -9.08 -4.66 -11.03
CA LYS A 117 -10.11 -4.00 -11.86
C LYS A 117 -9.49 -3.11 -12.94
N GLY A 118 -8.16 -3.03 -13.01
CA GLY A 118 -7.46 -2.17 -13.97
C GLY A 118 -7.39 -0.70 -13.55
N ARG A 119 -7.71 -0.37 -12.29
CA ARG A 119 -7.59 1.00 -11.76
C ARG A 119 -6.14 1.25 -11.35
N LEU A 120 -5.62 2.39 -11.78
CA LEU A 120 -4.30 2.88 -11.41
C LEU A 120 -4.42 3.91 -10.29
N PHE A 121 -3.56 3.79 -9.28
CA PHE A 121 -3.47 4.73 -8.18
C PHE A 121 -2.03 5.17 -8.00
N SER A 122 -1.82 6.47 -7.79
CA SER A 122 -0.52 7.05 -7.49
C SER A 122 -0.60 7.82 -6.17
N MET A 123 0.36 7.63 -5.29
CA MET A 123 0.44 8.37 -4.02
C MET A 123 1.88 8.69 -3.66
N GLY A 124 2.09 9.75 -2.87
CA GLY A 124 3.42 10.17 -2.45
C GLY A 124 3.63 11.67 -2.59
N THR A 125 4.85 12.07 -2.96
CA THR A 125 5.14 13.48 -3.28
C THR A 125 4.59 13.87 -4.66
N THR A 126 3.99 15.05 -4.76
CA THR A 126 3.49 15.66 -6.00
C THR A 126 4.60 16.30 -6.84
N MET A 127 5.79 16.50 -6.26
CA MET A 127 6.91 17.18 -6.94
C MET A 127 7.26 16.55 -8.28
N LYS A 128 7.59 17.36 -9.28
CA LYS A 128 7.98 16.91 -10.64
C LYS A 128 6.86 16.19 -11.41
N GLY A 129 5.59 16.39 -11.06
CA GLY A 129 4.46 15.80 -11.80
C GLY A 129 4.38 14.26 -11.72
N ARG A 130 5.09 13.63 -10.79
CA ARG A 130 5.29 12.16 -10.76
C ARG A 130 4.05 11.34 -10.41
N LEU A 131 2.97 12.01 -9.99
CA LEU A 131 1.68 11.36 -9.76
C LEU A 131 0.81 11.32 -11.03
N GLY A 132 1.23 11.99 -12.12
CA GLY A 132 0.48 11.98 -13.38
C GLY A 132 -0.90 12.63 -13.28
N LEU A 133 -1.13 13.49 -12.27
CA LEU A 133 -2.42 14.15 -12.02
C LEU A 133 -2.61 15.45 -12.82
N ALA A 134 -1.57 15.90 -13.53
CA ALA A 134 -1.60 17.05 -14.45
C ALA A 134 -2.07 18.39 -13.84
N ASP A 135 -1.74 18.63 -12.56
CA ASP A 135 -1.90 19.95 -11.91
C ASP A 135 -0.80 20.94 -12.33
#